data_AF-A0A7Y6QSL2-F1
#
_entry.id   AF-A0A7Y6QSL2-F1
#
_cell.length_a   1.000
_cell.length_b   1.000
_cell.length_c   1.000
_cell.angle_alpha   90.00
_cell.angle_beta   90.00
_cell.angle_gamma   90.00
#
_symmetry.space_group_name_H-M   'P 1'
#
loop_
_entity.id
_entity.type
_entity.pdbx_description
1 polymer ?
#
loop_
_entity_poly.entity_id
_entity_poly.type
_entity_poly.pdbx_seq_one_letter_code
_entity_poly.pdbx_strand_id
1 'polypeptide(L)'
;MDITSSATAKASAPQLPLSERVQEALAIAKRGVDELLIESEFAQKLARSEQTGVPLRIKLGLDPTAPDLHLGHTVVLNKMRQLQNLGHQVIFLIGDFTSMIGDPSGRNVTRPPLTREQIELNAQTYFKQASLVLDPTKTEIRYNSEWCDPLGARGMIQLASRYTVARMMERDDFSKRFKNGTPISVHEFLYPLMQGYDSVALKSDLELGGTDQKFNLLVGRELQKDWGQEPQCILTMPLLEGLDGVEKMSKSKNNYIGITEPANTMFAKVMSISDVMMWRYYELLSWRSIADIAALKAEIEGGKNPRDAKVAIAQEIVARFHSQQAAEDALADFVNRSKGGIPDDVPEVSLSGAPAGLAQLLKQANLCASTSEAMRMIEQGGVRIDSTVVSDKGLKVDAGLMVLVCAERGDTEKEADALLNKLLGYRVFADEAGKMNRSVTDTGGGLLLVPQFTLAADTKSGTRPSFTPAAAPEDGRRLFEHFVRQARVKHPIVETGQFGADMQVSLTNDGPVTFWLQTGAK
;
A
#
# COMPACT_ATOMS: atom_id res chain seq x y z
N MET A 1 -62.93 -20.39 30.06
CA MET A 1 -62.92 -19.85 28.69
C MET A 1 -61.53 -20.09 28.15
N ASP A 2 -61.36 -21.22 27.46
CA ASP A 2 -60.13 -21.58 26.77
C ASP A 2 -59.90 -20.62 25.61
N ILE A 3 -58.78 -19.90 25.66
CA ILE A 3 -58.28 -19.14 24.52
C ILE A 3 -57.14 -19.97 23.94
N THR A 4 -57.50 -20.94 23.11
CA THR A 4 -56.56 -21.62 22.21
C THR A 4 -56.16 -20.63 21.12
N SER A 5 -55.00 -20.00 21.31
CA SER A 5 -54.32 -19.23 20.27
C SER A 5 -53.93 -20.17 19.13
N SER A 6 -54.70 -20.15 18.04
CA SER A 6 -54.31 -20.80 16.78
C SER A 6 -53.18 -19.99 16.17
N ALA A 7 -51.94 -20.44 16.36
CA ALA A 7 -50.81 -20.01 15.56
C ALA A 7 -51.08 -20.44 14.12
N THR A 8 -51.57 -19.53 13.29
CA THR A 8 -51.65 -19.69 11.84
C THR A 8 -50.23 -19.73 11.29
N ALA A 9 -49.74 -20.95 11.02
CA ALA A 9 -48.55 -21.15 10.22
C ALA A 9 -48.75 -20.43 8.88
N LYS A 10 -47.96 -19.37 8.62
CA LYS A 10 -47.89 -18.75 7.29
C LYS A 10 -47.55 -19.86 6.30
N ALA A 11 -48.44 -20.14 5.36
CA ALA A 11 -48.18 -21.05 4.25
C ALA A 11 -46.88 -20.61 3.55
N SER A 12 -45.92 -21.51 3.43
CA SER A 12 -44.71 -21.26 2.64
C SER A 12 -45.14 -20.94 1.21
N ALA A 13 -44.64 -19.82 0.66
CA ALA A 13 -44.87 -19.50 -0.74
C ALA A 13 -44.50 -20.70 -1.63
N PRO A 14 -45.27 -21.00 -2.70
CA PRO A 14 -44.96 -22.11 -3.59
C PRO A 14 -43.56 -21.95 -4.17
N GLN A 15 -42.76 -23.02 -4.13
CA GLN A 15 -41.41 -23.01 -4.69
C GLN A 15 -41.47 -22.80 -6.20
N LEU A 16 -40.67 -21.85 -6.69
CA LEU A 16 -40.49 -21.57 -8.11
C LEU A 16 -39.52 -22.61 -8.72
N PRO A 17 -39.77 -23.06 -9.96
CA PRO A 17 -38.82 -23.88 -10.69
C PRO A 17 -37.54 -23.08 -10.98
N LEU A 18 -36.38 -23.75 -10.86
CA LEU A 18 -35.08 -23.12 -11.13
C LEU A 18 -34.71 -23.28 -12.61
N SER A 19 -34.73 -22.18 -13.35
CA SER A 19 -34.25 -22.13 -14.74
C SER A 19 -32.75 -22.40 -14.83
N GLU A 20 -32.24 -22.73 -16.03
CA GLU A 20 -30.79 -22.87 -16.26
C GLU A 20 -30.02 -21.60 -15.87
N ARG A 21 -30.59 -20.43 -16.17
CA ARG A 21 -30.01 -19.13 -15.82
C ARG A 21 -29.92 -18.91 -14.31
N VAL A 22 -30.93 -19.34 -13.55
CA VAL A 22 -30.88 -19.28 -12.08
C VAL A 22 -29.82 -20.25 -11.52
N GLN A 23 -29.69 -21.43 -12.10
CA GLN A 23 -28.66 -22.40 -11.70
C GLN A 23 -27.24 -21.88 -12.00
N GLU A 24 -27.06 -21.22 -13.16
CA GLU A 24 -25.80 -20.56 -13.51
C GLU A 24 -25.48 -19.41 -12.56
N ALA A 25 -26.46 -18.54 -12.28
CA ALA A 25 -26.31 -17.44 -11.31
C ALA A 25 -25.92 -17.95 -9.92
N LEU A 26 -26.53 -19.07 -9.47
CA LEU A 26 -26.19 -19.72 -8.21
C LEU A 26 -24.76 -20.28 -8.22
N ALA A 27 -24.34 -20.92 -9.32
CA ALA A 27 -22.97 -21.43 -9.46
C ALA A 27 -21.93 -20.29 -9.40
N ILE A 28 -22.19 -19.18 -10.09
CA ILE A 28 -21.37 -17.96 -10.02
C ILE A 28 -21.31 -17.42 -8.59
N ALA A 29 -22.46 -17.31 -7.92
CA ALA A 29 -22.55 -16.82 -6.56
C ALA A 29 -21.74 -17.70 -5.59
N LYS A 30 -21.76 -19.02 -5.75
CA LYS A 30 -21.05 -20.00 -4.88
C LYS A 30 -19.55 -20.10 -5.11
N ARG A 31 -19.01 -19.54 -6.20
CA ARG A 31 -17.57 -19.61 -6.47
C ARG A 31 -16.75 -18.93 -5.37
N GLY A 32 -15.80 -19.66 -4.79
CA GLY A 32 -14.87 -19.13 -3.78
C GLY A 32 -15.51 -18.75 -2.45
N VAL A 33 -16.77 -19.15 -2.24
CA VAL A 33 -17.55 -18.92 -1.03
C VAL A 33 -17.14 -19.93 0.03
N ASP A 34 -17.06 -19.47 1.29
CA ASP A 34 -16.88 -20.36 2.44
C ASP A 34 -18.21 -21.02 2.80
N GLU A 35 -19.27 -20.23 2.96
CA GLU A 35 -20.62 -20.73 3.27
C GLU A 35 -21.73 -19.87 2.66
N LEU A 36 -22.83 -20.51 2.25
CA LEU A 36 -24.07 -19.85 1.81
C LEU A 36 -25.27 -20.41 2.60
N LEU A 37 -25.88 -19.59 3.45
CA LEU A 37 -26.96 -19.97 4.35
C LEU A 37 -28.24 -19.16 4.07
N ILE A 38 -29.38 -19.73 3.71
CA ILE A 38 -29.68 -21.11 3.30
C ILE A 38 -29.71 -21.13 1.76
N GLU A 39 -28.88 -21.94 1.11
CA GLU A 39 -28.73 -21.98 -0.35
C GLU A 39 -30.07 -22.12 -1.10
N SER A 40 -30.98 -22.98 -0.62
CA SER A 40 -32.29 -23.17 -1.24
C SER A 40 -33.14 -21.90 -1.19
N GLU A 41 -33.07 -21.11 -0.12
CA GLU A 41 -33.77 -19.82 -0.05
C GLU A 41 -33.17 -18.82 -1.02
N PHE A 42 -31.84 -18.79 -1.14
CA PHE A 42 -31.18 -17.91 -2.09
C PHE A 42 -31.54 -18.25 -3.53
N ALA A 43 -31.58 -19.54 -3.89
CA ALA A 43 -32.03 -20.00 -5.20
C ALA A 43 -33.48 -19.56 -5.50
N GLN A 44 -34.37 -19.63 -4.51
CA GLN A 44 -35.75 -19.15 -4.65
C GLN A 44 -35.83 -17.63 -4.80
N LYS A 45 -35.00 -16.87 -4.08
CA LYS A 45 -34.87 -15.41 -4.26
C LYS A 45 -34.37 -15.06 -5.67
N LEU A 46 -33.38 -15.78 -6.19
CA LEU A 46 -32.90 -15.61 -7.58
C LEU A 46 -34.02 -15.91 -8.60
N ALA A 47 -34.74 -17.02 -8.45
CA ALA A 47 -35.84 -17.38 -9.33
C ALA A 47 -36.96 -16.32 -9.32
N ARG A 48 -37.30 -15.79 -8.13
CA ARG A 48 -38.28 -14.71 -7.99
C ARG A 48 -37.79 -13.42 -8.62
N SER A 49 -36.52 -13.07 -8.46
CA SER A 49 -35.90 -11.91 -9.09
C SER A 49 -35.95 -12.01 -10.62
N GLU A 50 -35.64 -13.19 -11.18
CA GLU A 50 -35.74 -13.45 -12.61
C GLU A 50 -37.18 -13.32 -13.11
N GLN A 51 -38.15 -13.94 -12.44
CA GLN A 51 -39.55 -13.92 -12.85
C GLN A 51 -40.18 -12.52 -12.78
N THR A 52 -39.84 -11.74 -11.75
CA THR A 52 -40.44 -10.43 -11.49
C THR A 52 -39.67 -9.28 -12.14
N GLY A 53 -38.42 -9.49 -12.54
CA GLY A 53 -37.50 -8.44 -12.98
C GLY A 53 -37.05 -7.50 -11.87
N VAL A 54 -37.36 -7.79 -10.61
CA VAL A 54 -36.96 -6.97 -9.45
C VAL A 54 -35.60 -7.45 -8.93
N PRO A 55 -34.56 -6.60 -8.96
CA PRO A 55 -33.24 -6.95 -8.44
C PRO A 55 -33.25 -7.26 -6.95
N LEU A 56 -32.50 -8.28 -6.53
CA LEU A 56 -32.21 -8.51 -5.11
C LEU A 56 -31.37 -7.38 -4.51
N ARG A 57 -31.57 -7.11 -3.22
CA ARG A 57 -30.79 -6.13 -2.45
C ARG A 57 -29.65 -6.83 -1.70
N ILE A 58 -28.42 -6.58 -2.12
CA ILE A 58 -27.22 -7.25 -1.61
C ILE A 58 -26.43 -6.29 -0.72
N LYS A 59 -26.37 -6.53 0.58
CA LYS A 59 -25.66 -5.67 1.55
C LYS A 59 -24.22 -6.17 1.78
N LEU A 60 -23.28 -5.22 1.84
CA LEU A 60 -21.99 -5.39 2.51
C LEU A 60 -21.74 -4.16 3.38
N GLY A 61 -21.54 -4.34 4.67
CA GLY A 61 -21.12 -3.29 5.60
C GLY A 61 -19.61 -3.28 5.80
N LEU A 62 -18.99 -2.11 5.78
CA LEU A 62 -17.59 -1.92 6.18
C LEU A 62 -17.46 -0.73 7.14
N ASP A 63 -16.77 -0.96 8.25
CA ASP A 63 -16.45 0.06 9.25
C ASP A 63 -15.15 0.79 8.85
N PRO A 64 -15.19 2.09 8.51
CA PRO A 64 -14.03 2.88 8.06
C PRO A 64 -13.06 3.21 9.20
N THR A 65 -12.38 2.17 9.69
CA THR A 65 -11.48 2.26 10.85
C THR A 65 -10.03 2.63 10.52
N ALA A 66 -9.71 2.61 9.23
CA ALA A 66 -8.46 3.11 8.64
C ALA A 66 -8.80 3.65 7.25
N PRO A 67 -7.99 4.54 6.63
CA PRO A 67 -8.38 5.21 5.38
C PRO A 67 -8.37 4.29 4.15
N ASP A 68 -7.42 3.36 4.03
CA ASP A 68 -7.31 2.53 2.81
C ASP A 68 -7.79 1.09 2.96
N LEU A 69 -8.33 0.57 1.87
CA LEU A 69 -8.61 -0.83 1.60
C LEU A 69 -7.34 -1.56 1.14
N HIS A 70 -7.39 -2.88 1.22
CA HIS A 70 -6.33 -3.79 0.80
C HIS A 70 -6.95 -5.01 0.13
N LEU A 71 -6.14 -5.86 -0.51
CA LEU A 71 -6.65 -7.02 -1.27
C LEU A 71 -7.57 -7.93 -0.46
N GLY A 72 -7.36 -8.08 0.86
CA GLY A 72 -8.30 -8.79 1.73
C GLY A 72 -9.75 -8.26 1.67
N HIS A 73 -9.95 -6.94 1.61
CA HIS A 73 -11.28 -6.34 1.43
C HIS A 73 -11.84 -6.61 0.03
N THR A 74 -10.97 -6.73 -0.97
CA THR A 74 -11.40 -6.94 -2.36
C THR A 74 -12.04 -8.31 -2.58
N VAL A 75 -11.81 -9.29 -1.70
CA VAL A 75 -12.45 -10.61 -1.79
C VAL A 75 -13.99 -10.48 -1.76
N VAL A 76 -14.52 -9.77 -0.75
CA VAL A 76 -15.97 -9.53 -0.64
C VAL A 76 -16.47 -8.53 -1.68
N LEU A 77 -15.67 -7.53 -2.05
CA LEU A 77 -16.04 -6.58 -3.12
C LEU A 77 -16.12 -7.24 -4.50
N ASN A 78 -15.23 -8.18 -4.80
CA ASN A 78 -15.28 -8.96 -6.04
C ASN A 78 -16.57 -9.80 -6.09
N LYS A 79 -16.98 -10.38 -4.95
CA LYS A 79 -18.26 -11.09 -4.87
C LYS A 79 -19.44 -10.16 -5.11
N MET A 80 -19.45 -8.95 -4.52
CA MET A 80 -20.46 -7.93 -4.84
C MET A 80 -20.46 -7.61 -6.33
N ARG A 81 -19.29 -7.41 -6.95
CA ARG A 81 -19.20 -7.11 -8.39
C ARG A 81 -19.77 -8.24 -9.25
N GLN A 82 -19.54 -9.50 -8.89
CA GLN A 82 -20.18 -10.64 -9.55
C GLN A 82 -21.70 -10.57 -9.46
N LEU A 83 -22.25 -10.22 -8.29
CA LEU A 83 -23.70 -10.05 -8.11
C LEU A 83 -24.27 -8.83 -8.87
N GLN A 84 -23.50 -7.75 -9.04
CA GLN A 84 -23.86 -6.63 -9.94
C GLN A 84 -23.95 -7.08 -11.40
N ASN A 85 -23.02 -7.94 -11.83
CA ASN A 85 -23.00 -8.46 -13.19
C ASN A 85 -24.18 -9.39 -13.46
N LEU A 86 -24.71 -10.06 -12.42
CA LEU A 86 -25.96 -10.82 -12.47
C LEU A 86 -27.23 -9.92 -12.49
N GLY A 87 -27.07 -8.61 -12.36
CA GLY A 87 -28.16 -7.63 -12.44
C GLY A 87 -28.79 -7.28 -11.09
N HIS A 88 -28.16 -7.63 -9.97
CA HIS A 88 -28.66 -7.29 -8.63
C HIS A 88 -28.18 -5.91 -8.16
N GLN A 89 -28.94 -5.29 -7.27
CA GLN A 89 -28.59 -4.02 -6.66
C GLN A 89 -27.70 -4.30 -5.45
N VAL A 90 -26.44 -3.85 -5.51
CA VAL A 90 -25.56 -3.93 -4.35
C VAL A 90 -25.64 -2.65 -3.54
N ILE A 91 -25.53 -2.81 -2.22
CA ILE A 91 -25.58 -1.75 -1.23
C ILE A 91 -24.27 -1.81 -0.47
N PHE A 92 -23.42 -0.80 -0.71
CA PHE A 92 -22.19 -0.61 0.02
C PHE A 92 -22.48 0.28 1.22
N LEU A 93 -22.59 -0.35 2.39
CA LEU A 93 -22.93 0.32 3.64
C LEU A 93 -21.67 0.76 4.37
N ILE A 94 -21.57 2.06 4.61
CA ILE A 94 -20.54 2.67 5.43
C ILE A 94 -21.02 2.64 6.88
N GLY A 95 -20.29 1.90 7.71
CA GLY A 95 -20.59 1.73 9.12
C GLY A 95 -20.10 2.89 9.98
N ASP A 96 -20.59 4.10 9.75
CA ASP A 96 -20.13 5.30 10.47
C ASP A 96 -20.59 5.33 11.93
N PHE A 97 -21.79 4.84 12.24
CA PHE A 97 -22.25 4.65 13.62
C PHE A 97 -21.60 3.42 14.27
N THR A 98 -21.55 2.29 13.55
CA THR A 98 -20.95 1.03 14.07
C THR A 98 -19.47 1.16 14.37
N SER A 99 -18.74 1.99 13.61
CA SER A 99 -17.33 2.31 13.87
C SER A 99 -17.10 3.00 15.22
N MET A 100 -18.09 3.73 15.74
CA MET A 100 -18.01 4.35 17.08
C MET A 100 -18.10 3.32 18.21
N ILE A 101 -18.77 2.20 17.97
CA ILE A 101 -18.86 1.06 18.90
C ILE A 101 -17.60 0.19 18.76
N GLY A 102 -17.22 -0.12 17.53
CA GLY A 102 -16.08 -0.97 17.17
C GLY A 102 -16.40 -2.46 17.17
N ASP A 103 -16.25 -3.09 16.00
CA ASP A 103 -16.51 -4.53 15.83
C ASP A 103 -15.57 -5.41 16.69
N PRO A 104 -16.10 -6.25 17.59
CA PRO A 104 -15.29 -7.20 18.35
C PRO A 104 -14.85 -8.44 17.54
N SER A 105 -15.31 -8.62 16.28
CA SER A 105 -15.25 -9.92 15.58
C SER A 105 -13.82 -10.37 15.28
N GLY A 106 -13.47 -11.56 15.77
CA GLY A 106 -12.13 -12.12 15.62
C GLY A 106 -11.03 -11.33 16.35
N ARG A 107 -11.36 -10.59 17.41
CA ARG A 107 -10.41 -9.75 18.18
C ARG A 107 -10.33 -10.16 19.65
N ASN A 108 -9.14 -9.99 20.22
CA ASN A 108 -8.85 -10.28 21.64
C ASN A 108 -8.71 -9.00 22.49
N VAL A 109 -8.77 -7.81 21.90
CA VAL A 109 -8.61 -6.51 22.58
C VAL A 109 -9.59 -5.48 22.02
N THR A 110 -10.08 -4.59 22.89
CA THR A 110 -10.99 -3.48 22.52
C THR A 110 -10.28 -2.47 21.61
N ARG A 111 -11.00 -1.93 20.62
CA ARG A 111 -10.45 -0.90 19.72
C ARG A 111 -10.40 0.47 20.40
N PRO A 112 -9.40 1.32 20.09
CA PRO A 112 -9.45 2.72 20.47
C PRO A 112 -10.63 3.42 19.76
N PRO A 113 -11.33 4.35 20.44
CA PRO A 113 -12.44 5.08 19.84
C PRO A 113 -11.94 6.02 18.74
N LEU A 114 -12.72 6.16 17.66
CA LEU A 114 -12.49 7.12 16.57
C LEU A 114 -13.41 8.33 16.73
N THR A 115 -12.96 9.51 16.32
CA THR A 115 -13.82 10.70 16.26
C THR A 115 -14.71 10.65 15.02
N ARG A 116 -15.82 11.39 15.03
CA ARG A 116 -16.74 11.48 13.89
C ARG A 116 -16.03 12.01 12.63
N GLU A 117 -15.16 13.00 12.80
CA GLU A 117 -14.39 13.60 11.71
C GLU A 117 -13.41 12.59 11.08
N GLN A 118 -12.79 11.73 11.90
CA GLN A 118 -11.91 10.66 11.41
C GLN A 118 -12.69 9.60 10.62
N ILE A 119 -13.88 9.22 11.12
CA ILE A 119 -14.77 8.27 10.45
C ILE A 119 -15.23 8.82 9.10
N GLU A 120 -15.60 10.09 9.05
CA GLU A 120 -16.03 10.75 7.81
C GLU A 120 -14.90 10.84 6.77
N LEU A 121 -13.67 11.18 7.20
CA LEU A 121 -12.50 11.20 6.33
C LEU A 121 -12.19 9.80 5.76
N ASN A 122 -12.22 8.77 6.61
CA ASN A 122 -11.98 7.39 6.18
C ASN A 122 -13.12 6.85 5.29
N ALA A 123 -14.35 7.30 5.49
CA ALA A 123 -15.49 6.92 4.66
C ALA A 123 -15.34 7.42 3.21
N GLN A 124 -14.84 8.65 3.04
CA GLN A 124 -14.60 9.23 1.71
C GLN A 124 -13.55 8.43 0.92
N THR A 125 -12.46 8.02 1.58
CA THR A 125 -11.44 7.18 0.94
C THR A 125 -11.97 5.79 0.62
N TYR A 126 -12.79 5.19 1.50
CA TYR A 126 -13.40 3.88 1.27
C TYR A 126 -14.27 3.87 0.04
N PHE A 127 -15.11 4.89 -0.13
CA PHE A 127 -15.98 4.97 -1.29
C PHE A 127 -15.17 5.07 -2.60
N LYS A 128 -14.20 5.97 -2.64
CA LYS A 128 -13.31 6.13 -3.81
C LYS A 128 -12.61 4.82 -4.15
N GLN A 129 -12.13 4.10 -3.14
CA GLN A 129 -11.40 2.84 -3.30
C GLN A 129 -12.31 1.67 -3.69
N ALA A 130 -13.51 1.57 -3.10
CA ALA A 130 -14.49 0.55 -3.48
C ALA A 130 -14.96 0.70 -4.93
N SER A 131 -15.05 1.94 -5.44
CA SER A 131 -15.39 2.21 -6.84
C SER A 131 -14.37 1.72 -7.87
N LEU A 132 -13.15 1.36 -7.43
CA LEU A 132 -12.16 0.69 -8.30
C LEU A 132 -12.56 -0.76 -8.63
N VAL A 133 -13.48 -1.35 -7.85
CA VAL A 133 -13.96 -2.73 -8.02
C VAL A 133 -15.44 -2.75 -8.43
N LEU A 134 -16.27 -1.97 -7.73
CA LEU A 134 -17.71 -1.93 -7.93
C LEU A 134 -18.10 -1.00 -9.08
N ASP A 135 -19.18 -1.33 -9.78
CA ASP A 135 -19.80 -0.43 -10.76
C ASP A 135 -20.58 0.66 -10.02
N PRO A 136 -20.20 1.95 -10.09
CA PRO A 136 -20.89 3.01 -9.36
C PRO A 136 -22.35 3.18 -9.79
N THR A 137 -22.69 2.87 -11.05
CA THR A 137 -24.06 3.00 -11.56
C THR A 137 -25.01 1.94 -10.99
N LYS A 138 -24.46 0.86 -10.45
CA LYS A 138 -25.19 -0.26 -9.84
C LYS A 138 -24.89 -0.39 -8.35
N THR A 139 -24.38 0.65 -7.71
CA THR A 139 -24.03 0.65 -6.28
C THR A 139 -24.84 1.71 -5.54
N GLU A 140 -25.61 1.28 -4.55
CA GLU A 140 -26.26 2.15 -3.57
C GLU A 140 -25.28 2.35 -2.41
N ILE A 141 -24.93 3.58 -2.08
CA ILE A 141 -24.07 3.90 -0.93
C ILE A 141 -24.96 4.42 0.18
N ARG A 142 -24.81 3.88 1.38
CA ARG A 142 -25.60 4.26 2.55
C ARG A 142 -24.72 4.39 3.78
N TYR A 143 -25.18 5.16 4.76
CA TYR A 143 -24.52 5.35 6.04
C TYR A 143 -25.45 4.84 7.15
N ASN A 144 -24.96 4.01 8.08
CA ASN A 144 -25.87 3.47 9.08
C ASN A 144 -26.33 4.49 10.13
N SER A 145 -25.63 5.61 10.29
CA SER A 145 -26.13 6.75 11.07
C SER A 145 -27.51 7.24 10.61
N GLU A 146 -27.89 7.07 9.33
CA GLU A 146 -29.19 7.45 8.77
C GLU A 146 -30.39 6.86 9.54
N TRP A 147 -30.23 5.66 10.11
CA TRP A 147 -31.26 5.00 10.91
C TRP A 147 -30.81 4.69 12.34
N CYS A 148 -29.51 4.62 12.61
CA CYS A 148 -29.00 4.40 13.96
C CYS A 148 -29.16 5.63 14.85
N ASP A 149 -28.89 6.84 14.35
CA ASP A 149 -29.03 8.07 15.16
C ASP A 149 -30.48 8.31 15.59
N PRO A 150 -31.51 8.18 14.70
CA PRO A 150 -32.90 8.40 15.07
C PRO A 150 -33.49 7.37 16.04
N LEU A 151 -32.87 6.19 16.23
CA LEU A 151 -33.34 5.22 17.22
C LEU A 151 -33.38 5.82 18.62
N GLY A 152 -32.39 6.66 18.94
CA GLY A 152 -32.18 7.20 20.29
C GLY A 152 -32.10 6.11 21.36
N ALA A 153 -32.15 6.53 22.63
CA ALA A 153 -32.07 5.59 23.76
C ALA A 153 -33.24 4.58 23.77
N ARG A 154 -34.45 5.03 23.40
CA ARG A 154 -35.65 4.17 23.42
C ARG A 154 -35.59 3.06 22.37
N GLY A 155 -35.20 3.40 21.14
CA GLY A 155 -35.03 2.42 20.07
C GLY A 155 -33.91 1.43 20.38
N MET A 156 -32.81 1.91 20.96
CA MET A 156 -31.72 1.04 21.39
C MET A 156 -32.13 0.03 22.48
N ILE A 157 -32.94 0.46 23.47
CA ILE A 157 -33.50 -0.46 24.48
C ILE A 157 -34.43 -1.49 23.84
N GLN A 158 -35.28 -1.07 22.89
CA GLN A 158 -36.17 -1.99 22.17
C GLN A 158 -35.41 -3.00 21.31
N LEU A 159 -34.26 -2.60 20.75
CA LEU A 159 -33.40 -3.48 19.98
C LEU A 159 -32.66 -4.46 20.90
N ALA A 160 -32.10 -3.96 22.01
CA ALA A 160 -31.41 -4.78 23.01
C ALA A 160 -32.30 -5.84 23.67
N SER A 161 -33.61 -5.61 23.76
CA SER A 161 -34.55 -6.60 24.32
C SER A 161 -34.82 -7.78 23.39
N ARG A 162 -34.38 -7.75 22.12
CA ARG A 162 -34.56 -8.83 21.14
C ARG A 162 -33.54 -9.95 21.26
N TYR A 163 -32.45 -9.72 21.98
CA TYR A 163 -31.37 -10.70 22.11
C TYR A 163 -30.95 -10.86 23.56
N THR A 164 -30.64 -12.09 23.95
CA THR A 164 -30.22 -12.39 25.31
C THR A 164 -28.71 -12.34 25.44
N VAL A 165 -28.22 -12.02 26.64
CA VAL A 165 -26.79 -12.11 26.97
C VAL A 165 -26.28 -13.53 26.71
N ALA A 166 -27.06 -14.56 27.03
CA ALA A 166 -26.67 -15.95 26.76
C ALA A 166 -26.36 -16.19 25.27
N ARG A 167 -27.21 -15.70 24.35
CA ARG A 167 -26.95 -15.80 22.91
C ARG A 167 -25.74 -14.97 22.46
N MET A 168 -25.54 -13.78 23.04
CA MET A 168 -24.33 -13.00 22.77
C MET A 168 -23.06 -13.75 23.19
N MET A 169 -23.13 -14.51 24.29
CA MET A 169 -22.00 -15.30 24.79
C MET A 169 -21.72 -16.58 23.97
N GLU A 170 -22.64 -17.02 23.11
CA GLU A 170 -22.38 -18.13 22.16
C GLU A 170 -21.35 -17.73 21.10
N ARG A 171 -21.12 -16.43 20.93
CA ARG A 171 -20.10 -15.91 20.02
C ARG A 171 -18.69 -16.19 20.55
N ASP A 172 -17.86 -16.76 19.69
CA ASP A 172 -16.52 -17.27 20.02
C ASP A 172 -15.59 -16.27 20.72
N ASP A 173 -15.50 -15.03 20.24
CA ASP A 173 -14.62 -13.99 20.80
C ASP A 173 -15.07 -13.52 22.19
N PHE A 174 -16.37 -13.30 22.41
CA PHE A 174 -16.89 -13.00 23.75
C PHE A 174 -16.71 -14.19 24.70
N SER A 175 -17.00 -15.41 24.23
CA SER A 175 -16.79 -16.64 25.00
C SER A 175 -15.32 -16.79 25.44
N LYS A 176 -14.37 -16.59 24.53
CA LYS A 176 -12.92 -16.70 24.82
C LYS A 176 -12.45 -15.60 25.76
N ARG A 177 -12.82 -14.34 25.51
CA ARG A 177 -12.44 -13.20 26.37
C ARG A 177 -12.98 -13.37 27.79
N PHE A 178 -14.24 -13.76 27.93
CA PHE A 178 -14.86 -13.97 29.24
C PHE A 178 -14.19 -15.11 30.02
N LYS A 179 -13.93 -16.26 29.37
CA LYS A 179 -13.21 -17.40 29.99
C LYS A 179 -11.78 -17.03 30.40
N ASN A 180 -11.11 -16.18 29.62
CA ASN A 180 -9.73 -15.74 29.88
C ASN A 180 -9.65 -14.53 30.81
N GLY A 181 -10.76 -14.03 31.36
CA GLY A 181 -10.77 -12.83 32.21
C GLY A 181 -10.38 -11.54 31.48
N THR A 182 -10.41 -11.53 30.14
CA THR A 182 -10.17 -10.33 29.34
C THR A 182 -11.43 -9.46 29.38
N PRO A 183 -11.33 -8.18 29.81
CA PRO A 183 -12.50 -7.31 29.93
C PRO A 183 -13.30 -7.21 28.63
N ILE A 184 -14.63 -7.21 28.73
CA ILE A 184 -15.57 -6.98 27.63
C ILE A 184 -16.45 -5.80 28.04
N SER A 185 -16.41 -4.71 27.28
CA SER A 185 -17.20 -3.53 27.61
C SER A 185 -18.66 -3.73 27.20
N VAL A 186 -19.60 -3.18 27.97
CA VAL A 186 -21.05 -3.39 27.71
C VAL A 186 -21.49 -2.89 26.33
N HIS A 187 -20.91 -1.78 25.84
CA HIS A 187 -21.23 -1.24 24.52
C HIS A 187 -20.85 -2.20 23.37
N GLU A 188 -19.88 -3.09 23.56
CA GLU A 188 -19.47 -4.06 22.54
C GLU A 188 -20.62 -5.05 22.21
N PHE A 189 -21.51 -5.32 23.17
CA PHE A 189 -22.71 -6.14 22.94
C PHE A 189 -23.77 -5.46 22.06
N LEU A 190 -23.68 -4.14 21.88
CA LEU A 190 -24.58 -3.39 20.99
C LEU A 190 -24.18 -3.58 19.53
N TYR A 191 -22.90 -3.88 19.23
CA TYR A 191 -22.41 -3.96 17.86
C TYR A 191 -23.21 -4.93 16.97
N PRO A 192 -23.42 -6.21 17.35
CA PRO A 192 -24.15 -7.15 16.51
C PRO A 192 -25.61 -6.73 16.27
N LEU A 193 -26.20 -6.03 17.25
CA LEU A 193 -27.56 -5.52 17.15
C LEU A 193 -27.66 -4.39 16.14
N MET A 194 -26.73 -3.42 16.20
CA MET A 194 -26.72 -2.30 15.26
C MET A 194 -26.47 -2.80 13.84
N GLN A 195 -25.46 -3.64 13.62
CA GLN A 195 -25.19 -4.23 12.31
C GLN A 195 -26.38 -5.06 11.79
N GLY A 196 -27.03 -5.82 12.67
CA GLY A 196 -28.21 -6.59 12.29
C GLY A 196 -29.41 -5.71 11.95
N TYR A 197 -29.59 -4.59 12.65
CA TYR A 197 -30.64 -3.62 12.37
C TYR A 197 -30.44 -2.91 11.01
N ASP A 198 -29.20 -2.74 10.57
CA ASP A 198 -28.92 -2.25 9.21
C ASP A 198 -29.64 -3.08 8.14
N SER A 199 -29.73 -4.40 8.32
CA SER A 199 -30.44 -5.28 7.38
C SER A 199 -31.95 -5.12 7.41
N VAL A 200 -32.51 -4.77 8.57
CA VAL A 200 -33.93 -4.40 8.71
C VAL A 200 -34.19 -3.08 8.00
N ALA A 201 -33.33 -2.08 8.19
CA ALA A 201 -33.47 -0.76 7.56
C ALA A 201 -33.33 -0.84 6.03
N LEU A 202 -32.38 -1.65 5.54
CA LEU A 202 -32.09 -1.82 4.12
C LEU A 202 -32.97 -2.85 3.41
N LYS A 203 -33.75 -3.65 4.15
CA LYS A 203 -34.52 -4.79 3.61
C LYS A 203 -33.64 -5.73 2.77
N SER A 204 -32.50 -6.11 3.32
CA SER A 204 -31.49 -6.92 2.63
C SER A 204 -32.03 -8.31 2.26
N ASP A 205 -31.79 -8.75 1.02
CA ASP A 205 -32.07 -10.11 0.56
C ASP A 205 -30.91 -11.06 0.79
N LEU A 206 -29.69 -10.52 0.71
CA LEU A 206 -28.42 -11.22 0.94
C LEU A 206 -27.48 -10.26 1.66
N GLU A 207 -26.80 -10.71 2.70
CA GLU A 207 -25.70 -9.99 3.30
C GLU A 207 -24.39 -10.77 3.14
N LEU A 208 -23.35 -10.06 2.68
CA LEU A 208 -22.02 -10.58 2.50
C LEU A 208 -21.14 -10.23 3.71
N GLY A 209 -20.19 -11.10 4.04
CA GLY A 209 -19.17 -10.80 5.03
C GLY A 209 -17.99 -11.76 4.98
N GLY A 210 -16.96 -11.50 5.76
CA GLY A 210 -15.92 -12.50 6.04
C GLY A 210 -16.45 -13.60 6.95
N THR A 211 -15.72 -14.71 7.08
CA THR A 211 -16.08 -15.79 8.02
C THR A 211 -16.14 -15.33 9.47
N ASP A 212 -15.40 -14.28 9.82
CA ASP A 212 -15.44 -13.62 11.13
C ASP A 212 -16.74 -12.88 11.41
N GLN A 213 -17.56 -12.58 10.39
CA GLN A 213 -18.83 -11.85 10.53
C GLN A 213 -20.05 -12.75 10.76
N LYS A 214 -19.91 -14.08 10.66
CA LYS A 214 -21.05 -15.02 10.62
C LYS A 214 -22.09 -14.78 11.73
N PHE A 215 -21.65 -14.51 12.96
CA PHE A 215 -22.56 -14.21 14.07
C PHE A 215 -23.41 -12.96 13.80
N ASN A 216 -22.79 -11.86 13.40
CA ASN A 216 -23.51 -10.60 13.15
C ASN A 216 -24.50 -10.74 11.98
N LEU A 217 -24.12 -11.48 10.94
CA LEU A 217 -24.99 -11.77 9.79
C LEU A 217 -26.23 -12.57 10.21
N LEU A 218 -26.07 -13.52 11.14
CA LEU A 218 -27.19 -14.29 11.71
C LEU A 218 -28.10 -13.42 12.59
N VAL A 219 -27.53 -12.49 13.38
CA VAL A 219 -28.32 -11.53 14.14
C VAL A 219 -29.20 -10.69 13.22
N GLY A 220 -28.66 -10.20 12.09
CA GLY A 220 -29.45 -9.47 11.08
C GLY A 220 -30.61 -10.29 10.51
N ARG A 221 -30.35 -11.56 10.18
CA ARG A 221 -31.37 -12.50 9.70
C ARG A 221 -32.49 -12.72 10.72
N GLU A 222 -32.17 -12.86 12.01
CA GLU A 222 -33.17 -13.02 13.07
C GLU A 222 -33.95 -11.72 13.32
N LEU A 223 -33.29 -10.57 13.35
CA LEU A 223 -33.97 -9.27 13.52
C LEU A 223 -34.94 -8.95 12.39
N GLN A 224 -34.64 -9.35 11.15
CA GLN A 224 -35.61 -9.23 10.05
C GLN A 224 -36.89 -10.01 10.31
N LYS A 225 -36.82 -11.21 10.92
CA LYS A 225 -38.02 -11.98 11.31
C LYS A 225 -38.85 -11.23 12.35
N ASP A 226 -38.19 -10.67 13.37
CA ASP A 226 -38.85 -9.90 14.42
C ASP A 226 -39.57 -8.65 13.88
N TRP A 227 -39.07 -8.10 12.77
CA TRP A 227 -39.69 -6.99 12.03
C TRP A 227 -40.66 -7.43 10.92
N GLY A 228 -40.99 -8.72 10.87
CA GLY A 228 -41.92 -9.28 9.87
C GLY A 228 -41.42 -9.24 8.43
N GLN A 229 -40.11 -9.04 8.23
CA GLN A 229 -39.46 -9.07 6.93
C GLN A 229 -39.08 -10.50 6.53
N GLU A 230 -38.90 -10.73 5.23
CA GLU A 230 -38.29 -11.98 4.76
C GLU A 230 -36.81 -11.98 5.19
N PRO A 231 -36.30 -13.04 5.82
CA PRO A 231 -34.93 -13.05 6.30
C PRO A 231 -33.90 -13.07 5.15
N GLN A 232 -32.81 -12.34 5.31
CA GLN A 232 -31.70 -12.33 4.37
C GLN A 232 -31.01 -13.69 4.31
N CYS A 233 -30.50 -14.04 3.14
CA CYS A 233 -29.48 -15.07 3.03
C CYS A 233 -28.13 -14.50 3.51
N ILE A 234 -27.22 -15.38 3.87
CA ILE A 234 -25.88 -15.06 4.38
C ILE A 234 -24.88 -15.72 3.47
N LEU A 235 -23.92 -14.95 2.96
CA LEU A 235 -22.81 -15.49 2.17
C LEU A 235 -21.49 -15.02 2.78
N THR A 236 -20.73 -15.97 3.32
CA THR A 236 -19.42 -15.71 3.89
C THR A 236 -18.32 -16.01 2.88
N MET A 237 -17.35 -15.10 2.78
CA MET A 237 -16.14 -15.30 2.02
C MET A 237 -14.99 -15.69 2.96
N PRO A 238 -14.06 -16.55 2.54
CA PRO A 238 -12.87 -16.84 3.31
C PRO A 238 -12.02 -15.57 3.46
N LEU A 239 -11.27 -15.51 4.56
CA LEU A 239 -10.33 -14.43 4.81
C LEU A 239 -9.06 -14.67 4.01
N LEU A 240 -8.62 -13.67 3.25
CA LEU A 240 -7.34 -13.73 2.54
C LEU A 240 -6.19 -13.59 3.55
N GLU A 241 -5.25 -14.52 3.48
CA GLU A 241 -4.02 -14.49 4.25
C GLU A 241 -3.10 -13.36 3.77
N GLY A 242 -2.39 -12.73 4.69
CA GLY A 242 -1.41 -11.69 4.41
C GLY A 242 -0.10 -12.23 3.86
N LEU A 243 0.86 -11.33 3.65
CA LEU A 243 2.19 -11.65 3.12
C LEU A 243 2.96 -12.70 3.95
N ASP A 244 2.62 -12.86 5.23
CA ASP A 244 3.27 -13.80 6.14
C ASP A 244 2.83 -15.27 5.97
N GLY A 245 1.75 -15.54 5.22
CA GLY A 245 1.34 -16.92 4.98
C GLY A 245 0.24 -17.45 5.89
N VAL A 246 0.01 -16.83 7.05
CA VAL A 246 -0.66 -17.46 8.19
C VAL A 246 -1.83 -16.62 8.68
N GLU A 247 -1.57 -15.35 8.91
CA GLU A 247 -2.52 -14.43 9.51
C GLU A 247 -3.36 -13.75 8.44
N LYS A 248 -4.60 -13.40 8.78
CA LYS A 248 -5.44 -12.62 7.86
C LYS A 248 -4.75 -11.31 7.49
N MET A 249 -4.93 -10.90 6.24
CA MET A 249 -4.39 -9.64 5.73
C MET A 249 -4.93 -8.46 6.56
N SER A 250 -4.04 -7.68 7.16
CA SER A 250 -4.37 -6.57 8.05
C SER A 250 -3.27 -5.52 8.07
N LYS A 251 -3.66 -4.24 8.00
CA LYS A 251 -2.73 -3.12 8.21
C LYS A 251 -2.00 -3.17 9.53
N SER A 252 -2.70 -3.56 10.60
CA SER A 252 -2.13 -3.63 11.95
C SER A 252 -1.02 -4.67 12.09
N LYS A 253 -0.95 -5.66 11.19
CA LYS A 253 0.08 -6.70 11.17
C LYS A 253 1.18 -6.42 10.14
N ASN A 254 1.07 -5.30 9.41
CA ASN A 254 1.96 -4.93 8.31
C ASN A 254 2.16 -6.04 7.26
N ASN A 255 1.13 -6.87 7.03
CA ASN A 255 1.15 -8.02 6.12
C ASN A 255 0.21 -7.83 4.91
N TYR A 256 -0.03 -6.57 4.51
CA TYR A 256 -1.08 -6.22 3.56
C TYR A 256 -0.55 -5.68 2.22
N ILE A 257 -1.41 -5.77 1.22
CA ILE A 257 -1.25 -5.13 -0.09
C ILE A 257 -2.40 -4.16 -0.27
N GLY A 258 -2.12 -2.86 -0.09
CA GLY A 258 -3.09 -1.78 -0.30
C GLY A 258 -3.44 -1.64 -1.77
N ILE A 259 -4.71 -1.36 -2.07
CA ILE A 259 -5.18 -1.28 -3.48
C ILE A 259 -4.81 0.04 -4.16
N THR A 260 -4.25 0.98 -3.41
CA THR A 260 -3.78 2.30 -3.88
C THR A 260 -2.26 2.44 -3.74
N GLU A 261 -1.54 1.35 -3.41
CA GLU A 261 -0.08 1.35 -3.39
C GLU A 261 0.49 1.54 -4.81
N PRO A 262 1.71 2.09 -4.97
CA PRO A 262 2.34 2.17 -6.28
C PRO A 262 2.42 0.80 -6.97
N ALA A 263 2.28 0.78 -8.31
CA ALA A 263 2.26 -0.44 -9.12
C ALA A 263 3.44 -1.37 -8.83
N ASN A 264 4.66 -0.85 -8.75
CA ASN A 264 5.86 -1.65 -8.50
C ASN A 264 5.87 -2.25 -7.08
N THR A 265 5.35 -1.52 -6.09
CA THR A 265 5.20 -2.01 -4.72
C THR A 265 4.17 -3.14 -4.65
N MET A 266 3.01 -2.93 -5.27
CA MET A 266 1.95 -3.94 -5.36
C MET A 266 2.46 -5.20 -6.06
N PHE A 267 3.13 -5.04 -7.20
CA PHE A 267 3.74 -6.13 -7.96
C PHE A 267 4.75 -6.91 -7.11
N ALA A 268 5.69 -6.21 -6.48
CA ALA A 268 6.73 -6.82 -5.65
C ALA A 268 6.14 -7.60 -4.46
N LYS A 269 5.10 -7.06 -3.80
CA LYS A 269 4.42 -7.74 -2.70
C LYS A 269 3.65 -8.98 -3.14
N VAL A 270 2.99 -8.95 -4.31
CA VAL A 270 2.38 -10.17 -4.87
C VAL A 270 3.47 -11.20 -5.21
N MET A 271 4.60 -10.76 -5.76
CA MET A 271 5.73 -11.66 -6.07
C MET A 271 6.39 -12.27 -4.82
N SER A 272 6.25 -11.65 -3.64
CA SER A 272 6.83 -12.17 -2.39
C SER A 272 6.03 -13.28 -1.73
N ILE A 273 4.79 -13.55 -2.16
CA ILE A 273 4.00 -14.66 -1.60
C ILE A 273 4.56 -16.01 -2.05
N SER A 274 4.28 -17.05 -1.24
CA SER A 274 4.70 -18.41 -1.56
C SER A 274 3.93 -18.99 -2.75
N ASP A 275 4.53 -19.96 -3.45
CA ASP A 275 3.89 -20.62 -4.61
C ASP A 275 2.60 -21.36 -4.21
N VAL A 276 2.54 -21.85 -2.97
CA VAL A 276 1.33 -22.47 -2.40
C VAL A 276 0.23 -21.41 -2.19
N MET A 277 0.59 -20.27 -1.62
CA MET A 277 -0.34 -19.17 -1.34
C MET A 277 -0.88 -18.51 -2.60
N MET A 278 -0.11 -18.48 -3.69
CA MET A 278 -0.53 -17.93 -4.97
C MET A 278 -1.89 -18.47 -5.43
N TRP A 279 -2.20 -19.75 -5.17
CA TRP A 279 -3.48 -20.34 -5.56
C TRP A 279 -4.67 -19.73 -4.80
N ARG A 280 -4.48 -19.33 -3.54
CA ARG A 280 -5.49 -18.58 -2.76
C ARG A 280 -5.79 -17.24 -3.42
N TYR A 281 -4.75 -16.57 -3.95
CA TYR A 281 -4.90 -15.31 -4.67
C TYR A 281 -5.65 -15.52 -5.99
N TYR A 282 -5.34 -16.58 -6.74
CA TYR A 282 -6.11 -16.93 -7.94
C TYR A 282 -7.58 -17.22 -7.63
N GLU A 283 -7.86 -18.04 -6.62
CA GLU A 283 -9.22 -18.43 -6.25
C GLU A 283 -10.08 -17.23 -5.83
N LEU A 284 -9.52 -16.32 -5.03
CA LEU A 284 -10.27 -15.23 -4.38
C LEU A 284 -10.20 -13.89 -5.12
N LEU A 285 -9.14 -13.66 -5.89
CA LEU A 285 -8.89 -12.36 -6.52
C LEU A 285 -8.90 -12.42 -8.05
N SER A 286 -8.58 -13.54 -8.69
CA SER A 286 -8.50 -13.60 -10.16
C SER A 286 -9.89 -13.68 -10.81
N TRP A 287 -10.02 -13.07 -11.98
CA TRP A 287 -11.20 -13.17 -12.83
C TRP A 287 -11.19 -14.36 -13.80
N ARG A 288 -10.09 -15.12 -13.86
CA ARG A 288 -9.99 -16.36 -14.65
C ARG A 288 -11.09 -17.35 -14.27
N SER A 289 -11.50 -18.24 -15.17
CA SER A 289 -12.48 -19.26 -14.83
C SER A 289 -11.87 -20.32 -13.89
N ILE A 290 -12.72 -21.09 -13.19
CA ILE A 290 -12.25 -22.22 -12.35
C ILE A 290 -11.49 -23.23 -13.22
N ALA A 291 -11.94 -23.46 -14.45
CA ALA A 291 -11.30 -24.35 -15.40
C ALA A 291 -9.90 -23.85 -15.78
N ASP A 292 -9.74 -22.55 -16.04
CA ASP A 292 -8.43 -21.95 -16.38
C ASP A 292 -7.45 -22.03 -15.20
N ILE A 293 -7.93 -21.81 -13.97
CA ILE A 293 -7.10 -21.92 -12.76
C ILE A 293 -6.66 -23.38 -12.56
N ALA A 294 -7.56 -24.35 -12.75
CA ALA A 294 -7.23 -25.77 -12.66
C ALA A 294 -6.22 -26.21 -13.74
N ALA A 295 -6.39 -25.74 -14.98
CA ALA A 295 -5.45 -25.99 -16.07
C ALA A 295 -4.08 -25.40 -15.77
N LEU A 296 -4.02 -24.14 -15.30
CA LEU A 296 -2.76 -23.49 -14.91
C LEU A 296 -2.06 -24.26 -13.78
N LYS A 297 -2.81 -24.77 -12.80
CA LYS A 297 -2.26 -25.58 -11.71
C LYS A 297 -1.66 -26.89 -12.22
N ALA A 298 -2.37 -27.58 -13.12
CA ALA A 298 -1.86 -28.80 -13.75
C ALA A 298 -0.59 -28.56 -14.60
N GLU A 299 -0.47 -27.41 -15.29
CA GLU A 299 0.75 -27.05 -16.02
C GLU A 299 1.95 -26.86 -15.08
N ILE A 300 1.75 -26.21 -13.94
CA ILE A 300 2.80 -26.01 -12.92
C ILE A 300 3.21 -27.35 -12.29
N GLU A 301 2.24 -28.20 -11.95
CA GLU A 301 2.50 -29.58 -11.48
C GLU A 301 3.23 -30.42 -12.54
N GLY A 302 3.00 -30.13 -13.83
CA GLY A 302 3.68 -30.71 -14.98
C GLY A 302 5.08 -30.16 -15.27
N GLY A 303 5.60 -29.25 -14.44
CA GLY A 303 6.99 -28.76 -14.51
C GLY A 303 7.16 -27.34 -15.05
N LYS A 304 6.08 -26.62 -15.36
CA LYS A 304 6.15 -25.19 -15.68
C LYS A 304 6.57 -24.38 -14.45
N ASN A 305 7.32 -23.31 -14.65
CA ASN A 305 7.86 -22.52 -13.53
C ASN A 305 6.75 -21.76 -12.78
N PRO A 306 6.56 -21.97 -11.46
CA PRO A 306 5.57 -21.24 -10.65
C PRO A 306 5.71 -19.71 -10.71
N ARG A 307 6.94 -19.23 -10.96
CA ARG A 307 7.22 -17.79 -11.12
C ARG A 307 6.36 -17.16 -12.21
N ASP A 308 6.10 -17.87 -13.30
CA ASP A 308 5.32 -17.32 -14.42
C ASP A 308 3.84 -17.14 -14.04
N ALA A 309 3.31 -18.07 -13.25
CA ALA A 309 1.97 -17.93 -12.67
C ALA A 309 1.91 -16.79 -11.64
N LYS A 310 2.97 -16.57 -10.84
CA LYS A 310 3.04 -15.42 -9.91
C LYS A 310 3.09 -14.09 -10.64
N VAL A 311 3.90 -14.01 -11.70
CA VAL A 311 3.96 -12.83 -12.56
C VAL A 311 2.58 -12.54 -13.16
N ALA A 312 1.89 -13.55 -13.68
CA ALA A 312 0.58 -13.37 -14.29
C ALA A 312 -0.47 -12.82 -13.32
N ILE A 313 -0.54 -13.31 -12.08
CA ILE A 313 -1.49 -12.78 -11.08
C ILE A 313 -1.06 -11.40 -10.58
N ALA A 314 0.24 -11.12 -10.46
CA ALA A 314 0.75 -9.80 -10.11
C ALA A 314 0.37 -8.76 -11.18
N GLN A 315 0.53 -9.09 -12.46
CA GLN A 315 0.10 -8.23 -13.56
C GLN A 315 -1.41 -8.02 -13.57
N GLU A 316 -2.20 -9.08 -13.36
CA GLU A 316 -3.66 -8.97 -13.31
C GLU A 316 -4.12 -8.01 -12.19
N ILE A 317 -3.52 -8.13 -11.01
CA ILE A 317 -3.83 -7.27 -9.86
C ILE A 317 -3.40 -5.82 -10.12
N VAL A 318 -2.18 -5.59 -10.61
CA VAL A 318 -1.70 -4.23 -10.92
C VAL A 318 -2.53 -3.58 -12.02
N ALA A 319 -2.86 -4.32 -13.09
CA ALA A 319 -3.65 -3.80 -14.19
C ALA A 319 -5.04 -3.35 -13.74
N ARG A 320 -5.63 -4.05 -12.76
CA ARG A 320 -6.93 -3.73 -12.20
C ARG A 320 -6.95 -2.41 -11.43
N PHE A 321 -5.92 -2.14 -10.64
CA PHE A 321 -5.89 -0.96 -9.76
C PHE A 321 -5.10 0.22 -10.33
N HIS A 322 -4.35 -0.01 -11.41
CA HIS A 322 -3.60 1.01 -12.14
C HIS A 322 -3.97 1.00 -13.62
N SER A 323 -3.20 0.29 -14.43
CA SER A 323 -3.41 0.15 -15.88
C SER A 323 -2.61 -1.03 -16.40
N GLN A 324 -2.97 -1.51 -17.60
CA GLN A 324 -2.23 -2.56 -18.29
C GLN A 324 -0.76 -2.16 -18.51
N GLN A 325 -0.49 -0.91 -18.89
CA GLN A 325 0.86 -0.38 -19.05
C GLN A 325 1.65 -0.43 -17.73
N ALA A 326 1.04 0.00 -16.62
CA ALA A 326 1.70 -0.03 -15.32
C ALA A 326 2.06 -1.47 -14.87
N ALA A 327 1.27 -2.47 -15.27
CA ALA A 327 1.57 -3.88 -14.99
C ALA A 327 2.76 -4.41 -15.81
N GLU A 328 2.90 -3.93 -17.05
CA GLU A 328 4.04 -4.25 -17.92
C GLU A 328 5.32 -3.56 -17.44
N ASP A 329 5.23 -2.28 -17.10
CA ASP A 329 6.34 -1.49 -16.57
C ASP A 329 6.83 -2.06 -15.22
N ALA A 330 5.91 -2.45 -14.33
CA ALA A 330 6.25 -3.06 -13.05
C ALA A 330 6.97 -4.40 -13.20
N LEU A 331 6.61 -5.21 -14.20
CA LEU A 331 7.33 -6.44 -14.54
C LEU A 331 8.73 -6.13 -15.06
N ALA A 332 8.87 -5.15 -15.97
CA ALA A 332 10.16 -4.76 -16.53
C ALA A 332 11.11 -4.26 -15.43
N ASP A 333 10.64 -3.38 -14.55
CA ASP A 333 11.40 -2.88 -13.39
C ASP A 333 11.77 -4.01 -12.43
N PHE A 334 10.83 -4.91 -12.10
CA PHE A 334 11.12 -6.07 -11.25
C PHE A 334 12.20 -6.98 -11.84
N VAL A 335 12.16 -7.23 -13.15
CA VAL A 335 13.20 -8.01 -13.85
C VAL A 335 14.54 -7.28 -13.84
N ASN A 336 14.57 -5.98 -14.08
CA ASN A 336 15.80 -5.18 -14.03
C ASN A 336 16.44 -5.18 -12.64
N ARG A 337 15.65 -4.96 -11.59
CA ARG A 337 16.10 -5.03 -10.18
C ARG A 337 16.65 -6.42 -9.83
N SER A 338 15.98 -7.49 -10.29
CA SER A 338 16.44 -8.86 -10.03
C SER A 338 17.81 -9.19 -10.64
N LYS A 339 18.24 -8.43 -11.66
CA LYS A 339 19.56 -8.55 -12.30
C LYS A 339 20.63 -7.63 -11.68
N GLY A 340 20.29 -6.90 -10.60
CA GLY A 340 21.19 -5.93 -9.96
C GLY A 340 21.19 -4.54 -10.62
N GLY A 341 20.23 -4.24 -11.50
CA GLY A 341 20.04 -2.88 -12.02
C GLY A 341 19.55 -1.93 -10.93
N ILE A 342 20.10 -0.73 -10.88
CA ILE A 342 19.59 0.38 -10.07
C ILE A 342 18.32 0.90 -10.77
N PRO A 343 17.19 1.11 -10.06
CA PRO A 343 16.00 1.70 -10.66
C PRO A 343 16.30 3.08 -11.28
N ASP A 344 15.57 3.45 -12.33
CA ASP A 344 15.71 4.79 -12.94
C ASP A 344 15.19 5.90 -12.02
N ASP A 345 14.29 5.56 -11.08
CA ASP A 345 13.70 6.48 -10.10
C ASP A 345 14.00 5.98 -8.67
N VAL A 346 15.03 6.55 -8.05
CA VAL A 346 15.43 6.28 -6.66
C VAL A 346 15.23 7.54 -5.83
N PRO A 347 14.53 7.46 -4.68
CA PRO A 347 14.36 8.62 -3.81
C PRO A 347 15.71 9.19 -3.34
N GLU A 348 15.96 10.46 -3.68
CA GLU A 348 17.12 11.19 -3.19
C GLU A 348 16.90 11.68 -1.76
N VAL A 349 17.95 11.63 -0.94
CA VAL A 349 17.90 12.05 0.47
C VAL A 349 19.12 12.88 0.82
N SER A 350 18.92 14.08 1.33
CA SER A 350 20.01 14.94 1.83
C SER A 350 20.35 14.56 3.28
N LEU A 351 21.60 14.16 3.51
CA LEU A 351 22.12 13.74 4.82
C LEU A 351 23.19 14.72 5.32
N SER A 352 23.39 14.80 6.64
CA SER A 352 24.33 15.75 7.27
C SER A 352 25.19 15.11 8.36
N GLY A 353 26.30 15.79 8.72
CA GLY A 353 27.17 15.39 9.82
C GLY A 353 28.37 14.52 9.42
N ALA A 354 28.98 14.79 8.27
CA ALA A 354 30.23 14.15 7.89
C ALA A 354 31.39 14.56 8.83
N PRO A 355 32.33 13.66 9.17
CA PRO A 355 32.36 12.25 8.83
C PRO A 355 31.27 11.44 9.56
N ALA A 356 30.47 10.67 8.82
CA ALA A 356 29.33 9.91 9.36
C ALA A 356 29.50 8.41 9.14
N GLY A 357 29.21 7.60 10.16
CA GLY A 357 29.24 6.14 10.02
C GLY A 357 28.13 5.63 9.10
N LEU A 358 28.41 4.59 8.31
CA LEU A 358 27.45 4.02 7.35
C LEU A 358 26.12 3.61 8.02
N ALA A 359 26.18 3.01 9.21
CA ALA A 359 24.98 2.63 9.96
C ALA A 359 24.11 3.83 10.39
N GLN A 360 24.74 4.98 10.64
CA GLN A 360 24.03 6.23 10.96
C GLN A 360 23.37 6.80 9.70
N LEU A 361 24.06 6.78 8.57
CA LEU A 361 23.51 7.22 7.28
C LEU A 361 22.31 6.37 6.85
N LEU A 362 22.40 5.04 6.97
CA LEU A 362 21.28 4.13 6.67
C LEU A 362 20.03 4.42 7.52
N LYS A 363 20.24 4.78 8.79
CA LYS A 363 19.14 5.21 9.66
C LYS A 363 18.58 6.57 9.24
N GLN A 364 19.43 7.56 8.98
CA GLN A 364 19.00 8.91 8.58
C GLN A 364 18.27 8.89 7.22
N ALA A 365 18.67 8.01 6.32
CA ALA A 365 18.01 7.76 5.04
C ALA A 365 16.71 6.94 5.16
N ASN A 366 16.29 6.57 6.38
CA ASN A 366 15.14 5.69 6.66
C ASN A 366 15.21 4.31 5.97
N LEU A 367 16.41 3.83 5.64
CA LEU A 367 16.63 2.49 5.07
C LEU A 367 16.68 1.40 6.16
N CYS A 368 16.95 1.78 7.41
CA CYS A 368 16.87 0.91 8.60
C CYS A 368 16.20 1.66 9.75
N ALA A 369 15.39 0.99 10.56
CA ALA A 369 14.68 1.61 11.69
C ALA A 369 15.63 2.01 12.83
N SER A 370 16.80 1.38 12.92
CA SER A 370 17.82 1.69 13.92
C SER A 370 19.24 1.47 13.41
N THR A 371 20.22 2.08 14.09
CA THR A 371 21.65 1.85 13.81
C THR A 371 22.06 0.41 14.09
N SER A 372 21.48 -0.25 15.10
CA SER A 372 21.74 -1.66 15.40
C SER A 372 21.26 -2.59 14.28
N GLU A 373 20.08 -2.30 13.70
CA GLU A 373 19.58 -3.02 12.53
C GLU A 373 20.49 -2.80 11.31
N ALA A 374 20.90 -1.56 11.06
CA ALA A 374 21.83 -1.24 9.98
C ALA A 374 23.16 -2.00 10.11
N MET A 375 23.73 -2.10 11.32
CA MET A 375 24.95 -2.87 11.56
C MET A 375 24.77 -4.37 11.26
N ARG A 376 23.59 -4.92 11.55
CA ARG A 376 23.25 -6.32 11.21
C ARG A 376 23.12 -6.50 9.70
N MET A 377 22.51 -5.54 9.00
CA MET A 377 22.38 -5.58 7.53
C MET A 377 23.75 -5.53 6.84
N ILE A 378 24.68 -4.72 7.34
CA ILE A 378 26.08 -4.66 6.86
C ILE A 378 26.76 -6.04 7.03
N GLU A 379 26.62 -6.65 8.23
CA GLU A 379 27.20 -7.97 8.52
C GLU A 379 26.65 -9.10 7.63
N GLN A 380 25.38 -9.00 7.27
CA GLN A 380 24.69 -9.99 6.43
C GLN A 380 24.91 -9.75 4.93
N GLY A 381 25.70 -8.76 4.53
CA GLY A 381 25.92 -8.42 3.13
C GLY A 381 24.70 -7.80 2.44
N GLY A 382 23.75 -7.27 3.22
CA GLY A 382 22.53 -6.63 2.74
C GLY A 382 22.70 -5.17 2.29
N VAL A 383 23.88 -4.57 2.52
CA VAL A 383 24.18 -3.18 2.18
C VAL A 383 25.12 -3.11 0.99
N ARG A 384 24.80 -2.25 0.02
CA ARG A 384 25.61 -1.99 -1.15
C ARG A 384 25.85 -0.49 -1.33
N ILE A 385 27.06 -0.11 -1.71
CA ILE A 385 27.43 1.23 -2.19
C ILE A 385 27.91 1.06 -3.64
N ASP A 386 27.31 1.79 -4.58
CA ASP A 386 27.61 1.68 -6.01
C ASP A 386 27.60 0.23 -6.51
N SER A 387 26.55 -0.50 -6.13
CA SER A 387 26.34 -1.94 -6.40
C SER A 387 27.34 -2.91 -5.76
N THR A 388 28.33 -2.41 -5.02
CA THR A 388 29.35 -3.21 -4.32
C THR A 388 28.91 -3.50 -2.90
N VAL A 389 28.92 -4.78 -2.49
CA VAL A 389 28.56 -5.19 -1.12
C VAL A 389 29.57 -4.64 -0.13
N VAL A 390 29.08 -3.97 0.91
CA VAL A 390 29.90 -3.41 1.99
C VAL A 390 29.72 -4.24 3.25
N SER A 391 30.82 -4.72 3.81
CA SER A 391 30.86 -5.51 5.05
C SER A 391 31.58 -4.81 6.21
N ASP A 392 32.22 -3.67 5.97
CA ASP A 392 32.94 -2.93 7.00
C ASP A 392 31.98 -2.09 7.87
N LYS A 393 31.78 -2.55 9.11
CA LYS A 393 30.98 -1.87 10.14
C LYS A 393 31.58 -0.55 10.60
N GLY A 394 32.88 -0.36 10.42
CA GLY A 394 33.61 0.85 10.76
C GLY A 394 33.62 1.90 9.64
N LEU A 395 33.05 1.60 8.47
CA LEU A 395 33.08 2.50 7.33
C LEU A 395 32.41 3.84 7.68
N LYS A 396 33.16 4.91 7.45
CA LYS A 396 32.67 6.29 7.54
C LYS A 396 32.69 6.90 6.14
N VAL A 397 31.68 7.72 5.87
CA VAL A 397 31.67 8.63 4.74
C VAL A 397 32.23 9.94 5.23
N ASP A 398 33.43 10.28 4.77
CA ASP A 398 34.16 11.48 5.19
C ASP A 398 33.65 12.76 4.52
N ALA A 399 34.00 13.91 5.11
CA ALA A 399 33.76 15.21 4.49
C ALA A 399 34.69 15.41 3.28
N GLY A 400 34.30 16.27 2.34
CA GLY A 400 35.08 16.52 1.13
C GLY A 400 34.73 17.83 0.45
N LEU A 401 35.34 18.09 -0.70
CA LEU A 401 34.99 19.22 -1.56
C LEU A 401 34.27 18.73 -2.81
N MET A 402 33.10 19.28 -3.07
CA MET A 402 32.52 19.30 -4.40
C MET A 402 33.01 20.56 -5.13
N VAL A 403 33.65 20.37 -6.27
CA VAL A 403 34.29 21.45 -7.03
C VAL A 403 33.67 21.52 -8.41
N LEU A 404 33.04 22.64 -8.72
CA LEU A 404 32.62 22.97 -10.07
C LEU A 404 33.83 23.54 -10.83
N VAL A 405 34.26 22.85 -11.89
CA VAL A 405 35.48 23.19 -12.64
C VAL A 405 35.10 23.71 -14.03
N CYS A 406 35.65 24.87 -14.40
CA CYS A 406 35.45 25.49 -15.70
C CYS A 406 36.79 25.84 -16.32
N ALA A 407 36.92 25.61 -17.62
CA ALA A 407 37.99 26.15 -18.44
C ALA A 407 37.49 27.36 -19.22
N GLU A 408 38.23 28.46 -19.18
CA GLU A 408 38.02 29.66 -19.97
C GLU A 408 38.90 29.64 -21.24
N ARG A 409 38.55 30.49 -22.20
CA ARG A 409 39.29 30.60 -23.47
C ARG A 409 40.71 31.06 -23.20
N GLY A 410 41.67 30.25 -23.64
CA GLY A 410 43.10 30.53 -23.49
C GLY A 410 43.75 29.85 -22.29
N ASP A 411 42.97 29.18 -21.43
CA ASP A 411 43.53 28.35 -20.37
C ASP A 411 44.38 27.21 -20.94
N THR A 412 45.48 26.92 -20.26
CA THR A 412 46.36 25.80 -20.58
C THR A 412 46.48 24.84 -19.41
N GLU A 413 47.19 23.73 -19.61
CA GLU A 413 47.48 22.77 -18.53
C GLU A 413 48.21 23.44 -17.36
N LYS A 414 48.97 24.51 -17.62
CA LYS A 414 49.66 25.28 -16.58
C LYS A 414 48.68 25.96 -15.61
N GLU A 415 47.62 26.58 -16.14
CA GLU A 415 46.57 27.19 -15.32
C GLU A 415 45.79 26.13 -14.57
N ALA A 416 45.47 25.01 -15.22
CA ALA A 416 44.81 23.86 -14.59
C ALA A 416 45.62 23.31 -13.40
N ASP A 417 46.93 23.12 -13.58
CA ASP A 417 47.84 22.67 -12.51
C ASP A 417 47.96 23.69 -11.36
N ALA A 418 48.04 24.97 -11.70
CA ALA A 418 48.08 26.04 -10.70
C ALA A 418 46.78 26.09 -9.88
N LEU A 419 45.63 25.94 -10.53
CA LEU A 419 44.32 25.93 -9.87
C LEU A 419 44.19 24.71 -8.96
N LEU A 420 44.63 23.53 -9.42
CA LEU A 420 44.61 22.32 -8.61
C LEU A 420 45.48 22.46 -7.36
N ASN A 421 46.70 22.99 -7.50
CA ASN A 421 47.58 23.23 -6.35
C ASN A 421 46.94 24.21 -5.36
N LYS A 422 46.28 25.26 -5.86
CA LYS A 422 45.56 26.24 -5.04
C LYS A 422 44.37 25.59 -4.32
N LEU A 423 43.58 24.78 -5.02
CA LEU A 423 42.44 24.03 -4.48
C LEU A 423 42.87 23.09 -3.35
N LEU A 424 43.88 22.25 -3.58
CA LEU A 424 44.35 21.26 -2.61
C LEU A 424 44.91 21.89 -1.33
N GLY A 425 45.51 23.08 -1.43
CA GLY A 425 46.01 23.84 -0.29
C GLY A 425 45.02 24.84 0.31
N TYR A 426 43.80 24.96 -0.24
CA TYR A 426 42.86 25.99 0.18
C TYR A 426 42.24 25.62 1.54
N ARG A 427 42.39 26.52 2.53
CA ARG A 427 41.99 26.27 3.91
C ARG A 427 40.53 26.64 4.14
N VAL A 428 39.66 25.63 4.09
CA VAL A 428 38.20 25.80 4.21
C VAL A 428 37.57 24.88 5.25
N PHE A 429 38.35 23.98 5.86
CA PHE A 429 37.90 23.11 6.94
C PHE A 429 38.35 23.64 8.30
N ALA A 430 37.51 23.42 9.31
CA ALA A 430 37.78 23.84 10.67
C ALA A 430 38.98 23.09 11.28
N ASP A 431 39.79 23.80 12.06
CA ASP A 431 40.75 23.24 13.00
C ASP A 431 40.08 22.91 14.34
N GLU A 432 40.87 22.45 15.32
CA GLU A 432 40.40 22.11 16.67
C GLU A 432 39.79 23.30 17.44
N ALA A 433 40.10 24.54 17.03
CA ALA A 433 39.52 25.76 17.60
C ALA A 433 38.29 26.25 16.81
N GLY A 434 37.80 25.47 15.83
CA GLY A 434 36.66 25.83 15.00
C GLY A 434 36.96 26.87 13.92
N LYS A 435 38.24 27.19 13.66
CA LYS A 435 38.64 28.17 12.63
C LYS A 435 38.99 27.49 11.32
N MET A 436 38.60 28.06 10.19
CA MET A 436 38.89 27.52 8.85
C MET A 436 40.38 27.62 8.50
N ASN A 437 41.17 26.65 8.94
CA ASN A 437 42.63 26.63 8.82
C ASN A 437 43.19 25.35 8.18
N ARG A 438 42.35 24.35 7.90
CA ARG A 438 42.75 23.08 7.29
C ARG A 438 42.27 23.00 5.84
N SER A 439 43.10 22.44 4.97
CA SER A 439 42.77 22.13 3.58
C SER A 439 42.17 20.72 3.43
N VAL A 440 41.65 20.40 2.25
CA VAL A 440 41.15 19.03 1.95
C VAL A 440 42.27 17.99 2.07
N THR A 441 43.51 18.40 1.79
CA THR A 441 44.70 17.55 1.96
C THR A 441 44.97 17.30 3.44
N ASP A 442 44.85 18.32 4.29
CA ASP A 442 45.08 18.21 5.74
C ASP A 442 44.02 17.35 6.43
N THR A 443 42.78 17.36 5.94
CA THR A 443 41.68 16.56 6.50
C THR A 443 41.58 15.15 5.93
N GLY A 444 42.27 14.86 4.81
CA GLY A 444 42.12 13.62 4.07
C GLY A 444 40.76 13.47 3.38
N GLY A 445 40.00 14.56 3.24
CA GLY A 445 38.63 14.54 2.70
C GLY A 445 38.58 14.23 1.20
N GLY A 446 37.43 13.78 0.68
CA GLY A 446 37.27 13.45 -0.73
C GLY A 446 37.20 14.67 -1.66
N LEU A 447 37.52 14.48 -2.95
CA LEU A 447 37.25 15.44 -4.02
C LEU A 447 36.20 14.88 -4.99
N LEU A 448 35.14 15.65 -5.23
CA LEU A 448 34.19 15.43 -6.33
C LEU A 448 34.34 16.56 -7.35
N LEU A 449 34.91 16.26 -8.51
CA LEU A 449 35.17 17.23 -9.57
C LEU A 449 34.05 17.19 -10.62
N VAL A 450 33.34 18.29 -10.81
CA VAL A 450 32.19 18.36 -11.72
C VAL A 450 32.47 19.41 -12.81
N PRO A 451 32.48 19.03 -14.10
CA PRO A 451 32.71 19.99 -15.17
C PRO A 451 31.49 20.91 -15.30
N GLN A 452 31.70 22.23 -15.27
CA GLN A 452 30.62 23.22 -15.35
C GLN A 452 31.02 24.47 -16.13
N PHE A 453 30.71 24.49 -17.43
CA PHE A 453 31.06 25.61 -18.32
C PHE A 453 30.28 26.89 -18.02
N THR A 454 29.12 26.78 -17.35
CA THR A 454 28.26 27.95 -17.08
C THR A 454 28.90 28.94 -16.11
N LEU A 455 29.92 28.50 -15.37
CA LEU A 455 30.76 29.36 -14.54
C LEU A 455 31.41 30.50 -15.37
N ALA A 456 31.80 30.26 -16.62
CA ALA A 456 32.38 31.28 -17.48
C ALA A 456 31.35 32.25 -18.10
N ALA A 457 30.10 32.25 -17.62
CA ALA A 457 29.08 33.18 -18.09
C ALA A 457 29.47 34.65 -17.82
N ASP A 458 29.52 35.46 -18.87
CA ASP A 458 29.45 36.91 -18.74
C ASP A 458 27.99 37.34 -18.62
N THR A 459 27.66 37.92 -17.47
CA THR A 459 26.33 38.39 -17.09
C THR A 459 26.28 39.92 -16.94
N LYS A 460 27.32 40.65 -17.37
CA LYS A 460 27.44 42.10 -17.15
C LYS A 460 26.48 42.96 -17.97
N SER A 461 25.90 42.44 -19.04
CA SER A 461 24.98 43.19 -19.92
C SER A 461 23.93 42.30 -20.59
N GLY A 462 22.76 42.89 -20.88
CA GLY A 462 21.63 42.18 -21.50
C GLY A 462 20.85 41.29 -20.54
N THR A 463 19.89 40.53 -21.09
CA THR A 463 19.02 39.60 -20.35
C THR A 463 19.39 38.13 -20.57
N ARG A 464 20.46 37.85 -21.31
CA ARG A 464 20.93 36.50 -21.65
C ARG A 464 22.41 36.37 -21.30
N PRO A 465 22.82 35.34 -20.53
CA PRO A 465 24.23 35.09 -20.26
C PRO A 465 24.99 34.79 -21.55
N SER A 466 26.18 35.37 -21.69
CA SER A 466 27.10 35.08 -22.78
C SER A 466 28.17 34.10 -22.30
N PHE A 467 28.29 32.95 -22.94
CA PHE A 467 29.35 31.97 -22.64
C PHE A 467 30.58 32.12 -23.54
N THR A 468 30.74 33.28 -24.16
CA THR A 468 31.91 33.61 -25.00
C THR A 468 33.25 33.42 -24.26
N PRO A 469 33.36 33.72 -22.94
CA PRO A 469 34.59 33.48 -22.19
C PRO A 469 34.92 31.99 -21.98
N ALA A 470 33.95 31.08 -22.11
CA ALA A 470 34.19 29.66 -21.92
C ALA A 470 35.15 29.10 -22.99
N ALA A 471 35.95 28.11 -22.61
CA ALA A 471 36.72 27.32 -23.56
C ALA A 471 35.78 26.61 -24.56
N ALA A 472 36.29 26.34 -25.77
CA ALA A 472 35.57 25.48 -26.71
C ALA A 472 35.35 24.08 -26.10
N PRO A 473 34.28 23.34 -26.44
CA PRO A 473 33.96 22.06 -25.79
C PRO A 473 35.10 21.04 -25.79
N GLU A 474 35.86 20.95 -26.88
CA GLU A 474 37.00 20.04 -26.99
C GLU A 474 38.14 20.43 -26.05
N ASP A 475 38.49 21.72 -25.99
CA ASP A 475 39.50 22.23 -25.07
C ASP A 475 39.05 22.13 -23.61
N GLY A 476 37.78 22.42 -23.32
CA GLY A 476 37.20 22.27 -21.99
C GLY A 476 37.25 20.82 -21.51
N ARG A 477 36.93 19.85 -22.38
CA ARG A 477 37.04 18.42 -22.06
C ARG A 477 38.49 18.03 -21.80
N ARG A 478 39.41 18.39 -22.70
CA ARG A 478 40.83 18.09 -22.59
C ARG A 478 41.43 18.62 -21.29
N LEU A 479 41.14 19.87 -20.94
CA LEU A 479 41.64 20.51 -19.72
C LEU A 479 41.02 19.90 -18.46
N PHE A 480 39.72 19.57 -18.49
CA PHE A 480 39.07 18.90 -17.36
C PHE A 480 39.64 17.49 -17.13
N GLU A 481 39.80 16.69 -18.18
CA GLU A 481 40.42 15.36 -18.10
C GLU A 481 41.87 15.44 -17.59
N HIS A 482 42.63 16.45 -18.04
CA HIS A 482 43.95 16.72 -17.50
C HIS A 482 43.90 17.04 -16.00
N PHE A 483 43.01 17.94 -15.59
CA PHE A 483 42.82 18.34 -14.19
C PHE A 483 42.48 17.15 -13.30
N VAL A 484 41.56 16.28 -13.74
CA VAL A 484 41.20 15.03 -13.04
C VAL A 484 42.40 14.09 -12.90
N ARG A 485 43.15 13.89 -13.98
CA ARG A 485 44.33 13.02 -13.96
C ARG A 485 45.38 13.52 -12.97
N GLN A 486 45.65 14.82 -12.95
CA GLN A 486 46.58 15.42 -11.99
C GLN A 486 46.05 15.36 -10.56
N ALA A 487 44.74 15.57 -10.37
CA ALA A 487 44.12 15.46 -9.04
C ALA A 487 44.29 14.05 -8.47
N ARG A 488 44.05 13.00 -9.27
CA ARG A 488 44.26 11.60 -8.87
C ARG A 488 45.71 11.24 -8.54
N VAL A 489 46.68 11.95 -9.13
CA VAL A 489 48.10 11.80 -8.79
C VAL A 489 48.42 12.44 -7.44
N LYS A 490 47.80 13.59 -7.14
CA LYS A 490 48.11 14.42 -5.97
C LYS A 490 47.24 14.15 -4.75
N HIS A 491 46.09 13.50 -4.90
CA HIS A 491 45.10 13.28 -3.84
C HIS A 491 44.48 11.89 -3.94
N PRO A 492 44.32 11.15 -2.82
CA PRO A 492 43.95 9.73 -2.86
C PRO A 492 42.48 9.45 -3.20
N ILE A 493 41.57 10.37 -2.93
CA ILE A 493 40.12 10.16 -3.08
C ILE A 493 39.57 11.20 -4.07
N VAL A 494 39.43 10.83 -5.35
CA VAL A 494 38.99 11.74 -6.41
C VAL A 494 37.95 11.08 -7.31
N GLU A 495 36.71 11.54 -7.17
CA GLU A 495 35.57 11.18 -8.01
C GLU A 495 35.22 12.32 -8.98
N THR A 496 34.50 11.98 -10.05
CA THR A 496 34.21 12.92 -11.14
C THR A 496 32.79 12.81 -11.67
N GLY A 497 32.18 13.95 -11.99
CA GLY A 497 31.02 13.99 -12.87
C GLY A 497 31.37 13.67 -14.33
N GLN A 498 30.35 13.53 -15.17
CA GLN A 498 30.53 13.27 -16.60
C GLN A 498 30.53 14.57 -17.42
N PHE A 499 31.53 14.75 -18.29
CA PHE A 499 31.60 15.94 -19.14
C PHE A 499 30.46 15.99 -20.17
N GLY A 500 29.69 17.08 -20.16
CA GLY A 500 28.59 17.29 -21.10
C GLY A 500 27.29 16.57 -20.76
N ALA A 501 27.21 15.93 -19.59
CA ALA A 501 25.95 15.42 -19.05
C ALA A 501 25.08 16.56 -18.50
N ASP A 502 23.76 16.35 -18.46
CA ASP A 502 22.84 17.28 -17.82
C ASP A 502 23.14 17.38 -16.31
N MET A 503 23.23 18.61 -15.80
CA MET A 503 23.56 18.85 -14.40
C MET A 503 22.33 18.65 -13.51
N GLN A 504 22.12 17.42 -13.04
CA GLN A 504 21.12 17.10 -12.00
C GLN A 504 21.71 17.08 -10.58
N VAL A 505 22.88 17.68 -10.37
CA VAL A 505 23.53 17.69 -9.04
C VAL A 505 23.04 18.89 -8.23
N SER A 506 22.58 18.66 -7.01
CA SER A 506 22.26 19.72 -6.05
C SER A 506 23.47 20.04 -5.15
N LEU A 507 23.79 21.32 -5.01
CA LEU A 507 24.82 21.79 -4.09
C LEU A 507 24.18 22.20 -2.76
N THR A 508 24.38 21.41 -1.70
CA THR A 508 23.99 21.79 -0.34
C THR A 508 25.25 22.18 0.44
N ASN A 509 25.41 23.48 0.71
CA ASN A 509 26.56 23.97 1.47
C ASN A 509 26.49 23.50 2.93
N ASP A 510 27.54 22.85 3.42
CA ASP A 510 27.76 22.65 4.85
C ASP A 510 28.45 23.89 5.45
N GLY A 511 27.65 24.91 5.77
CA GLY A 511 28.11 26.21 6.25
C GLY A 511 27.87 27.38 5.28
N PRO A 512 28.28 28.62 5.64
CA PRO A 512 27.87 29.83 4.93
C PRO A 512 28.75 30.18 3.70
N VAL A 513 29.62 29.28 3.22
CA VAL A 513 30.71 29.67 2.32
C VAL A 513 30.72 28.91 0.99
N THR A 514 30.67 29.68 -0.09
CA THR A 514 30.99 29.25 -1.46
C THR A 514 32.15 30.11 -1.95
N PHE A 515 33.24 29.51 -2.41
CA PHE A 515 34.43 30.23 -2.85
C PHE A 515 34.63 30.12 -4.35
N TRP A 516 34.89 31.26 -5.00
CA TRP A 516 35.33 31.32 -6.39
C TRP A 516 36.85 31.33 -6.47
N LEU A 517 37.45 30.34 -7.13
CA LEU A 517 38.89 30.28 -7.35
C LEU A 517 39.21 30.49 -8.83
N GLN A 518 40.12 31.42 -9.09
CA GLN A 518 40.68 31.68 -10.43
C GLN A 518 42.21 31.79 -10.33
N THR A 519 42.88 31.39 -11.41
CA THR A 519 44.33 31.53 -11.60
C THR A 519 44.58 32.38 -12.84
N GLY A 520 45.13 33.57 -12.64
CA GLY A 520 45.29 34.60 -13.67
C GLY A 520 44.57 35.90 -13.27
N ALA A 521 45.22 37.05 -13.50
CA ALA A 521 44.55 38.35 -13.42
C ALA A 521 43.79 38.57 -14.73
N LYS A 522 42.56 39.08 -14.65
CA LYS A 522 41.78 39.49 -15.83
C LYS A 522 42.49 40.55 -16.65
#